data_AF-A0A4R3B7V0-F1
#
_entry.id   AF-A0A4R3B7V0-F1
#
_cell.length_a   1.000
_cell.length_b   1.000
_cell.length_c   1.000
_cell.angle_alpha   90.00
_cell.angle_beta   90.00
_cell.angle_gamma   90.00
#
_symmetry.space_group_name_H-M   'P 1'
#
loop_
_entity.id
_entity.type
_entity.pdbx_description
1 polymer ?
#
loop_
_entity_poly.entity_id
_entity_poly.type
_entity_poly.pdbx_seq_one_letter_code
_entity_poly.pdbx_strand_id
1 'polypeptide(L)'
;MRFTSLSRPLLLDLKCRGYNLLTSYNSLDLSNSTWQPLRVHNVHEYLLQMNFNGSNTYLKKPTILVIDQVLTHIDDNKFGGEVFVEDDHSQRLQQKCRLYDLRYHFTANPEIYDFSFDPQRLLIRNHALRTGDHDIYFKYLAMYYQEHVTYERRDIEELTETLMCLDANQAEKWFKKHHVTVMESDIWICDEDAILKVLAVKEHDHHWGILDDTEEMIYNLINPQELVLLRDIFWIDPRII
;
A
#
# COMPACT_ATOMS: atom_id res chain seq x y z
N MET A 1 -6.44 11.13 3.85
CA MET A 1 -7.17 10.04 3.14
C MET A 1 -8.37 9.67 3.98
N ARG A 2 -9.37 8.95 3.47
CA ARG A 2 -10.53 8.54 4.29
C ARG A 2 -11.27 7.33 3.72
N PHE A 3 -11.99 6.62 4.58
CA PHE A 3 -12.99 5.65 4.17
C PHE A 3 -14.34 6.34 3.90
N THR A 4 -15.00 5.97 2.82
CA THR A 4 -16.30 6.51 2.40
C THR A 4 -17.22 5.37 1.97
N SER A 5 -18.50 5.42 2.34
CA SER A 5 -19.45 4.35 1.99
C SER A 5 -19.49 4.08 0.48
N LEU A 6 -19.39 2.80 0.12
CA LEU A 6 -19.46 2.35 -1.27
C LEU A 6 -20.84 2.69 -1.85
N SER A 7 -20.83 3.39 -2.97
CA SER A 7 -22.05 3.82 -3.67
C SER A 7 -21.79 3.93 -5.17
N ARG A 8 -22.85 3.88 -5.99
CA ARG A 8 -22.71 4.10 -7.44
C ARG A 8 -22.07 5.43 -7.81
N PRO A 9 -22.44 6.58 -7.21
CA PRO A 9 -21.79 7.85 -7.53
C PRO A 9 -20.29 7.82 -7.26
N LEU A 10 -19.87 7.17 -6.17
CA LEU A 10 -18.45 7.00 -5.86
C LEU A 10 -17.75 6.10 -6.90
N LEU A 11 -18.37 5.00 -7.31
CA LEU A 11 -17.83 4.12 -8.36
C LEU A 11 -17.66 4.86 -9.71
N LEU A 12 -18.60 5.72 -10.08
CA LEU A 12 -18.51 6.55 -11.28
C LEU A 12 -17.36 7.56 -11.17
N ASP A 13 -17.21 8.24 -10.03
CA ASP A 13 -16.10 9.15 -9.76
C ASP A 13 -14.74 8.42 -9.83
N LEU A 14 -14.61 7.26 -9.16
CA LEU A 14 -13.40 6.43 -9.23
C LEU A 14 -13.08 5.99 -10.66
N LYS A 15 -14.08 5.58 -11.44
CA LYS A 15 -13.91 5.25 -12.86
C LYS A 15 -13.43 6.44 -13.67
N CYS A 16 -14.00 7.63 -13.46
CA CYS A 16 -13.54 8.87 -14.11
C CYS A 16 -12.10 9.23 -13.73
N ARG A 17 -11.66 8.87 -12.51
CA ARG A 17 -10.27 8.97 -12.05
C ARG A 17 -9.38 7.82 -12.55
N GLY A 18 -9.88 6.93 -13.42
CA GLY A 18 -9.10 5.84 -14.04
C GLY A 18 -9.01 4.53 -13.26
N TYR A 19 -9.64 4.43 -12.08
CA TYR A 19 -9.73 3.18 -11.34
C TYR A 19 -10.67 2.20 -12.05
N ASN A 20 -10.35 0.90 -11.99
CA ASN A 20 -11.14 -0.13 -12.65
C ASN A 20 -11.42 -1.36 -11.76
N LEU A 21 -10.73 -1.49 -10.63
CA LEU A 21 -10.93 -2.54 -9.64
C LEU A 21 -11.12 -1.97 -8.24
N LEU A 22 -11.87 -2.71 -7.41
CA LEU A 22 -11.80 -2.64 -5.96
C LEU A 22 -11.34 -3.98 -5.40
N THR A 23 -10.39 -3.98 -4.48
CA THR A 23 -9.90 -5.18 -3.78
C THR A 23 -10.19 -5.09 -2.28
N SER A 24 -10.46 -6.23 -1.63
CA SER A 24 -10.63 -6.30 -0.19
C SER A 24 -10.07 -7.61 0.38
N TYR A 25 -9.24 -7.52 1.41
CA TYR A 25 -8.66 -8.69 2.09
C TYR A 25 -9.44 -9.07 3.36
N ASN A 26 -10.40 -8.23 3.78
CA ASN A 26 -11.03 -8.33 5.09
C ASN A 26 -12.45 -8.91 5.14
N SER A 27 -13.04 -9.35 4.02
CA SER A 27 -14.43 -9.81 4.06
C SER A 27 -14.63 -11.33 3.94
N LEU A 28 -15.51 -11.84 4.82
CA LEU A 28 -16.35 -13.01 4.57
C LEU A 28 -17.74 -12.57 4.01
N ASP A 29 -18.05 -11.26 4.08
CA ASP A 29 -19.32 -10.65 3.70
C ASP A 29 -19.09 -9.33 2.95
N LEU A 30 -19.60 -9.23 1.72
CA LEU A 30 -19.46 -8.07 0.83
C LEU A 30 -20.03 -6.77 1.42
N SER A 31 -20.98 -6.86 2.37
CA SER A 31 -21.66 -5.71 2.95
C SER A 31 -20.81 -4.92 3.95
N ASN A 32 -19.76 -5.55 4.53
CA ASN A 32 -18.88 -4.96 5.56
C ASN A 32 -17.41 -4.93 5.11
N SER A 33 -17.13 -5.01 3.81
CA SER A 33 -15.78 -4.96 3.27
C SER A 33 -15.18 -3.55 3.33
N THR A 34 -13.88 -3.45 3.61
CA THR A 34 -13.08 -2.26 3.27
C THR A 34 -12.42 -2.47 1.92
N TRP A 35 -12.70 -1.59 0.97
CA TRP A 35 -12.31 -1.67 -0.43
C TRP A 35 -11.18 -0.72 -0.74
N GLN A 36 -10.14 -1.21 -1.41
CA GLN A 36 -9.08 -0.40 -2.00
C GLN A 36 -9.30 -0.26 -3.51
N PRO A 37 -9.37 0.97 -4.05
CA PRO A 37 -9.35 1.19 -5.49
C PRO A 37 -7.99 0.91 -6.10
N LEU A 38 -7.97 0.19 -7.22
CA LEU A 38 -6.77 -0.08 -8.00
C LEU A 38 -6.96 0.27 -9.48
N ARG A 39 -5.89 0.78 -10.10
CA ARG A 39 -5.76 0.93 -11.54
C ARG A 39 -4.92 -0.23 -12.06
N VAL A 40 -5.50 -1.07 -12.91
CA VAL A 40 -4.73 -2.11 -13.60
C VAL A 40 -4.81 -1.92 -15.12
N HIS A 41 -3.73 -2.23 -15.84
CA HIS A 41 -3.69 -2.03 -17.29
C HIS A 41 -4.68 -2.95 -18.02
N ASN A 42 -4.73 -4.22 -17.62
CA ASN A 42 -5.61 -5.24 -18.19
C ASN A 42 -6.26 -6.05 -17.07
N VAL A 43 -7.56 -5.77 -16.82
CA VAL A 43 -8.34 -6.46 -15.79
C VAL A 43 -8.39 -7.97 -16.01
N HIS A 44 -8.51 -8.43 -17.26
CA HIS A 44 -8.62 -9.87 -17.54
C HIS A 44 -7.32 -10.60 -17.21
N GLU A 45 -6.19 -10.04 -17.62
CA GLU A 45 -4.86 -10.59 -17.33
C GLU A 45 -4.58 -10.60 -15.83
N TYR A 46 -4.88 -9.50 -15.12
CA TYR A 46 -4.76 -9.41 -13.67
C TYR A 46 -5.56 -10.51 -12.96
N LEU A 47 -6.82 -10.73 -13.37
CA LEU A 47 -7.66 -11.80 -12.80
C LEU A 47 -7.13 -13.20 -13.13
N LEU A 48 -6.52 -13.40 -14.30
CA LEU A 48 -5.88 -14.67 -14.64
C LEU A 48 -4.65 -14.92 -13.75
N GLN A 49 -3.75 -13.95 -13.60
CA GLN A 49 -2.55 -14.05 -12.76
C GLN A 49 -2.89 -14.42 -11.31
N MET A 50 -3.88 -13.73 -10.73
CA MET A 50 -4.46 -14.05 -9.42
C MET A 50 -4.98 -15.50 -9.29
N ASN A 51 -5.50 -16.09 -10.37
CA ASN A 51 -5.95 -17.48 -10.37
C ASN A 51 -4.78 -18.47 -10.40
N PHE A 52 -3.71 -18.14 -11.14
CA PHE A 52 -2.52 -18.99 -11.29
C PHE A 52 -1.53 -18.91 -10.11
N ASN A 53 -1.43 -17.78 -9.41
CA ASN A 53 -0.55 -17.57 -8.24
C ASN A 53 -0.97 -18.36 -6.97
N GLY A 54 -1.83 -19.38 -7.10
CA GLY A 54 -2.37 -20.21 -6.02
C GLY A 54 -1.37 -21.08 -5.24
N SER A 55 -0.07 -20.81 -5.33
CA SER A 55 1.01 -21.52 -4.64
C SER A 55 1.36 -20.94 -3.26
N ASN A 56 1.03 -19.68 -2.97
CA ASN A 56 1.34 -19.08 -1.66
C ASN A 56 0.18 -19.34 -0.68
N THR A 57 0.24 -20.49 -0.02
CA THR A 57 -0.79 -21.06 0.88
C THR A 57 -1.12 -20.21 2.12
N TYR A 58 -0.39 -19.12 2.38
CA TYR A 58 -0.54 -18.30 3.58
C TYR A 58 -1.35 -17.00 3.38
N LEU A 59 -1.56 -16.55 2.14
CA LEU A 59 -2.27 -15.29 1.87
C LEU A 59 -3.68 -15.58 1.31
N LYS A 60 -4.71 -15.11 2.03
CA LYS A 60 -6.10 -15.22 1.58
C LYS A 60 -6.26 -14.35 0.32
N LYS A 61 -6.72 -14.94 -0.79
CA LYS A 61 -7.01 -14.19 -2.03
C LYS A 61 -7.99 -13.06 -1.73
N PRO A 62 -7.73 -11.82 -2.21
CA PRO A 62 -8.66 -10.73 -2.00
C PRO A 62 -9.97 -10.98 -2.74
N THR A 63 -11.05 -10.46 -2.16
CA THR A 63 -12.32 -10.29 -2.87
C THR A 63 -12.14 -9.15 -3.86
N ILE A 64 -12.58 -9.34 -5.10
CA ILE A 64 -12.45 -8.34 -6.18
C ILE A 64 -13.83 -7.92 -6.66
N LEU A 65 -14.01 -6.61 -6.86
CA LEU A 65 -15.09 -6.05 -7.65
C LEU A 65 -14.53 -5.32 -8.86
N VAL A 66 -14.99 -5.70 -10.04
CA VAL A 66 -14.71 -4.97 -11.28
C VAL A 66 -15.71 -3.82 -11.39
N ILE A 67 -15.24 -2.58 -11.36
CA ILE A 67 -16.09 -1.38 -11.28
C ILE A 67 -17.12 -1.37 -12.41
N ASP A 68 -16.70 -1.69 -13.64
CA ASP A 68 -17.59 -1.74 -14.79
C ASP A 68 -18.70 -2.78 -14.66
N GLN A 69 -18.40 -3.96 -14.11
CA GLN A 69 -19.39 -5.01 -13.92
C GLN A 69 -20.40 -4.62 -12.85
N VAL A 70 -19.95 -3.99 -11.76
CA VAL A 70 -20.85 -3.49 -10.70
C VAL A 70 -21.79 -2.42 -11.27
N LEU A 71 -21.24 -1.46 -12.01
CA LEU A 71 -22.01 -0.36 -12.59
C LEU A 71 -23.05 -0.83 -13.61
N THR A 72 -22.84 -1.96 -14.29
CA THR A 72 -23.70 -2.45 -15.38
C THR A 72 -24.66 -3.56 -14.98
N HIS A 73 -24.27 -4.45 -14.05
CA HIS A 73 -24.99 -5.71 -13.81
C HIS A 73 -25.41 -5.94 -12.36
N ILE A 74 -24.95 -5.15 -11.39
CA ILE A 74 -25.22 -5.39 -9.96
C ILE A 74 -26.11 -4.27 -9.42
N ASP A 75 -27.23 -4.62 -8.80
CA ASP A 75 -28.13 -3.67 -8.12
C ASP A 75 -27.47 -3.05 -6.87
N ASP A 76 -27.84 -1.82 -6.53
CA ASP A 76 -27.26 -1.03 -5.42
C ASP A 76 -27.36 -1.73 -4.07
N ASN A 77 -28.39 -2.56 -3.90
CA ASN A 77 -28.67 -3.27 -2.66
C ASN A 77 -27.79 -4.53 -2.48
N LYS A 78 -26.98 -4.89 -3.48
CA LYS A 78 -26.19 -6.13 -3.53
C LYS A 78 -24.70 -5.92 -3.28
N PHE A 79 -24.26 -4.68 -3.07
CA PHE A 79 -22.88 -4.35 -2.72
C PHE A 79 -22.86 -3.28 -1.62
N GLY A 80 -21.82 -3.29 -0.79
CA GLY A 80 -21.72 -2.39 0.35
C GLY A 80 -20.30 -2.34 0.90
N GLY A 81 -20.15 -1.77 2.09
CA GLY A 81 -18.87 -1.54 2.74
C GLY A 81 -18.34 -0.13 2.53
N GLU A 82 -17.07 0.05 2.84
CA GLU A 82 -16.39 1.34 2.81
C GLU A 82 -15.22 1.30 1.82
N VAL A 83 -15.07 2.33 1.01
CA VAL A 83 -13.99 2.47 0.04
C VAL A 83 -12.98 3.47 0.55
N PHE A 84 -11.72 3.10 0.49
CA PHE A 84 -10.61 4.02 0.70
C PHE A 84 -10.56 5.04 -0.44
N VAL A 85 -10.64 6.31 -0.10
CA VAL A 85 -10.55 7.43 -1.03
C VAL A 85 -9.39 8.33 -0.61
N GLU A 86 -8.53 8.60 -1.57
CA GLU A 86 -7.49 9.61 -1.47
C GLU A 86 -7.71 10.66 -2.55
N ASP A 87 -7.76 11.92 -2.14
CA ASP A 87 -7.85 13.04 -3.06
C ASP A 87 -6.45 13.47 -3.52
N ASP A 88 -6.35 13.82 -4.81
CA ASP A 88 -5.16 14.38 -5.48
C ASP A 88 -3.81 13.68 -5.18
N HIS A 89 -3.71 12.40 -5.56
CA HIS A 89 -2.50 11.59 -5.34
C HIS A 89 -1.23 12.24 -5.90
N SER A 90 -1.32 12.92 -7.04
CA SER A 90 -0.16 13.53 -7.71
C SER A 90 0.34 14.74 -6.94
N GLN A 91 -0.55 15.63 -6.48
CA GLN A 91 -0.15 16.78 -5.66
C GLN A 91 0.45 16.31 -4.33
N ARG A 92 -0.14 15.30 -3.68
CA ARG A 92 0.38 14.75 -2.41
C ARG A 92 1.77 14.14 -2.57
N LEU A 93 1.98 13.34 -3.61
CA LEU A 93 3.32 12.80 -3.92
C LEU A 93 4.34 13.92 -4.12
N GLN A 94 4.01 14.94 -4.93
CA GLN A 94 4.91 16.08 -5.15
C GLN A 94 5.24 16.85 -3.86
N GLN A 95 4.25 17.07 -2.99
CA GLN A 95 4.45 17.71 -1.70
C GLN A 95 5.37 16.89 -0.80
N LYS A 96 5.18 15.56 -0.74
CA LYS A 96 6.04 14.65 0.01
C LYS A 96 7.46 14.61 -0.52
N CYS A 97 7.65 14.49 -1.84
CA CYS A 97 8.98 14.53 -2.43
C CYS A 97 9.71 15.83 -2.05
N ARG A 98 9.04 16.99 -2.10
CA ARG A 98 9.64 18.25 -1.65
C ARG A 98 10.02 18.22 -0.17
N LEU A 99 9.16 17.68 0.69
CA LEU A 99 9.42 17.62 2.13
C LEU A 99 10.62 16.72 2.45
N TYR A 100 10.72 15.55 1.82
CA TYR A 100 11.86 14.66 2.01
C TYR A 100 13.12 15.25 1.38
N ASP A 101 13.03 15.93 0.24
CA ASP A 101 14.18 16.60 -0.39
C ASP A 101 14.76 17.74 0.46
N LEU A 102 13.95 18.41 1.29
CA LEU A 102 14.45 19.38 2.26
C LEU A 102 15.33 18.74 3.35
N ARG A 103 15.10 17.46 3.67
CA ARG A 103 15.87 16.71 4.68
C ARG A 103 17.07 16.00 4.06
N TYR A 104 16.86 15.34 2.93
CA TYR A 104 17.82 14.44 2.29
C TYR A 104 18.60 15.10 1.15
N HIS A 105 18.06 16.15 0.52
CA HIS A 105 18.71 16.82 -0.62
C HIS A 105 19.04 15.86 -1.78
N PHE A 106 18.21 14.84 -2.02
CA PHE A 106 18.41 13.86 -3.10
C PHE A 106 18.31 14.46 -4.50
N THR A 107 17.62 15.60 -4.67
CA THR A 107 17.57 16.32 -5.94
C THR A 107 18.89 17.04 -6.23
N ALA A 108 19.52 17.57 -5.19
CA ALA A 108 20.78 18.30 -5.31
C ALA A 108 22.00 17.37 -5.37
N ASN A 109 21.93 16.21 -4.69
CA ASN A 109 23.03 15.25 -4.57
C ASN A 109 22.54 13.80 -4.85
N PRO A 110 22.01 13.51 -6.05
CA PRO A 110 21.45 12.18 -6.37
C PRO A 110 22.48 11.06 -6.28
N GLU A 111 23.77 11.35 -6.49
CA GLU A 111 24.87 10.39 -6.48
C GLU A 111 25.18 9.79 -5.09
N ILE A 112 24.65 10.38 -4.02
CA ILE A 112 24.84 9.87 -2.66
C ILE A 112 23.94 8.67 -2.38
N TYR A 113 22.84 8.54 -3.14
CA TYR A 113 21.80 7.57 -2.88
C TYR A 113 21.94 6.36 -3.80
N ASP A 114 22.01 5.18 -3.20
CA ASP A 114 21.92 3.92 -3.93
C ASP A 114 20.49 3.38 -3.91
N PHE A 115 20.25 2.31 -4.66
CA PHE A 115 18.93 1.70 -4.77
C PHE A 115 18.32 1.32 -3.40
N SER A 116 19.15 0.83 -2.47
CA SER A 116 18.70 0.36 -1.16
C SER A 116 18.27 1.51 -0.26
N PHE A 117 18.91 2.67 -0.42
CA PHE A 117 18.64 3.87 0.36
C PHE A 117 18.40 5.06 -0.57
N ASP A 118 17.22 5.13 -1.17
CA ASP A 118 16.74 6.28 -1.95
C ASP A 118 15.33 6.68 -1.45
N PRO A 119 15.21 7.78 -0.69
CA PRO A 119 13.93 8.26 -0.18
C PRO A 119 12.93 8.61 -1.30
N GLN A 120 13.40 9.16 -2.42
CA GLN A 120 12.53 9.50 -3.55
C GLN A 120 11.97 8.25 -4.20
N ARG A 121 12.80 7.22 -4.38
CA ARG A 121 12.36 5.90 -4.88
C ARG A 121 11.24 5.33 -4.02
N LEU A 122 11.39 5.37 -2.69
CA LEU A 122 10.39 4.84 -1.75
C LEU A 122 9.05 5.57 -1.85
N LEU A 123 9.07 6.90 -1.90
CA LEU A 123 7.85 7.71 -2.06
C LEU A 123 7.12 7.37 -3.36
N ILE A 124 7.85 7.22 -4.47
CA ILE A 124 7.29 6.86 -5.78
C ILE A 124 6.78 5.41 -5.78
N ARG A 125 7.52 4.47 -5.17
CA ARG A 125 7.12 3.06 -5.02
C ARG A 125 5.81 2.95 -4.24
N ASN A 126 5.68 3.67 -3.13
CA ASN A 126 4.47 3.63 -2.30
C ASN A 126 3.27 4.22 -3.04
N HIS A 127 3.47 5.30 -3.78
CA HIS A 127 2.41 5.84 -4.63
C HIS A 127 1.95 4.84 -5.69
N ALA A 128 2.89 4.18 -6.37
CA ALA A 128 2.59 3.16 -7.37
C ALA A 128 1.81 1.99 -6.77
N LEU A 129 2.24 1.47 -5.62
CA LEU A 129 1.58 0.37 -4.89
C LEU A 129 0.14 0.69 -4.48
N ARG A 130 -0.09 1.88 -3.92
CA ARG A 130 -1.42 2.27 -3.41
C ARG A 130 -2.42 2.54 -4.53
N THR A 131 -1.95 3.09 -5.65
CA THR A 131 -2.81 3.49 -6.77
C THR A 131 -2.94 2.42 -7.86
N GLY A 132 -1.98 1.49 -7.93
CA GLY A 132 -1.80 0.57 -9.07
C GLY A 132 -1.14 1.22 -10.29
N ASP A 133 -0.80 2.51 -10.25
CA ASP A 133 -0.09 3.20 -11.34
C ASP A 133 1.40 2.84 -11.30
N HIS A 134 1.75 1.62 -11.72
CA HIS A 134 3.13 1.12 -11.67
C HIS A 134 4.06 1.83 -12.67
N ASP A 135 3.51 2.47 -13.71
CA ASP A 135 4.29 3.12 -14.77
C ASP A 135 5.17 4.25 -14.24
N ILE A 136 4.70 5.01 -13.24
CA ILE A 136 5.49 6.08 -12.62
C ILE A 136 6.77 5.54 -11.98
N TYR A 137 6.68 4.37 -11.32
CA TYR A 137 7.81 3.73 -10.67
C TYR A 137 8.77 3.10 -11.68
N PHE A 138 8.24 2.42 -12.71
CA PHE A 138 9.08 1.83 -13.75
C PHE A 138 9.83 2.87 -14.57
N LYS A 139 9.22 4.05 -14.84
CA LYS A 139 9.92 5.17 -15.47
C LYS A 139 11.06 5.69 -14.59
N TYR A 140 10.84 5.79 -13.28
CA TYR A 140 11.88 6.19 -12.34
C TYR A 140 13.04 5.18 -12.33
N LEU A 141 12.74 3.89 -12.18
CA LEU A 141 13.77 2.85 -12.19
C LEU A 141 14.54 2.78 -13.52
N ALA A 142 13.85 2.91 -14.66
CA ALA A 142 14.53 2.91 -15.95
C ALA A 142 15.50 4.08 -16.14
N MET A 143 15.29 5.19 -15.43
CA MET A 143 16.13 6.38 -15.48
C MET A 143 17.33 6.30 -14.54
N TYR A 144 17.16 5.74 -13.34
CA TYR A 144 18.18 5.80 -12.28
C TYR A 144 18.76 4.43 -11.86
N TYR A 145 18.01 3.34 -12.03
CA TYR A 145 18.33 1.99 -11.51
C TYR A 145 17.92 0.90 -12.51
N GLN A 146 18.42 0.98 -13.74
CA GLN A 146 17.98 0.15 -14.87
C GLN A 146 18.14 -1.35 -14.58
N GLU A 147 19.19 -1.73 -13.86
CA GLU A 147 19.52 -3.10 -13.46
C GLU A 147 18.49 -3.70 -12.49
N HIS A 148 17.74 -2.87 -11.75
CA HIS A 148 16.73 -3.30 -10.80
C HIS A 148 15.33 -3.48 -11.42
N VAL A 149 15.09 -2.93 -12.62
CA VAL A 149 13.75 -2.87 -13.25
C VAL A 149 13.06 -4.25 -13.33
N THR A 150 13.79 -5.29 -13.73
CA THR A 150 13.19 -6.63 -13.92
C THR A 150 12.73 -7.25 -12.61
N TYR A 151 13.54 -7.14 -11.55
CA TYR A 151 13.22 -7.68 -10.24
C TYR A 151 12.09 -6.87 -9.59
N GLU A 152 12.21 -5.54 -9.59
CA GLU A 152 11.23 -4.64 -8.99
C GLU A 152 9.87 -4.69 -9.67
N ARG A 153 9.82 -4.94 -10.97
CA ARG A 153 8.56 -5.16 -11.69
C ARG A 153 7.80 -6.34 -11.11
N ARG A 154 8.49 -7.46 -10.89
CA ARG A 154 7.85 -8.64 -10.28
C ARG A 154 7.46 -8.36 -8.84
N ASP A 155 8.35 -7.78 -8.03
CA ASP A 155 8.08 -7.51 -6.61
C ASP A 155 6.86 -6.59 -6.42
N ILE A 156 6.77 -5.49 -7.19
CA ILE A 156 5.65 -4.54 -7.05
C ILE A 156 4.34 -5.15 -7.54
N GLU A 157 4.36 -5.93 -8.62
CA GLU A 157 3.18 -6.63 -9.13
C GLU A 157 2.65 -7.64 -8.09
N GLU A 158 3.52 -8.45 -7.51
CA GLU A 158 3.17 -9.41 -6.44
C GLU A 158 2.72 -8.72 -5.15
N LEU A 159 3.35 -7.60 -4.76
CA LEU A 159 2.95 -6.85 -3.59
C LEU A 159 1.58 -6.17 -3.80
N THR A 160 1.31 -5.56 -4.95
CA THR A 160 0.01 -4.93 -5.22
C THR A 160 -1.15 -5.93 -5.10
N GLU A 161 -0.93 -7.20 -5.46
CA GLU A 161 -1.90 -8.30 -5.30
C GLU A 161 -2.16 -8.73 -3.84
N THR A 162 -1.34 -8.27 -2.89
CA THR A 162 -1.38 -8.72 -1.49
C THR A 162 -1.40 -7.58 -0.46
N LEU A 163 -1.06 -6.36 -0.87
CA LEU A 163 -1.00 -5.17 -0.03
C LEU A 163 -2.37 -4.88 0.60
N MET A 164 -2.40 -4.71 1.91
CA MET A 164 -3.62 -4.42 2.66
C MET A 164 -3.70 -2.95 3.05
N CYS A 165 -4.89 -2.36 2.92
CA CYS A 165 -5.23 -1.05 3.46
C CYS A 165 -6.29 -1.20 4.55
N LEU A 166 -5.91 -0.92 5.79
CA LEU A 166 -6.73 -1.14 6.98
C LEU A 166 -6.94 0.16 7.75
N ASP A 167 -8.12 0.30 8.37
CA ASP A 167 -8.32 1.30 9.44
C ASP A 167 -7.62 0.86 10.75
N ALA A 168 -7.52 1.77 11.73
CA ALA A 168 -6.88 1.51 13.02
C ALA A 168 -7.45 0.29 13.76
N ASN A 169 -8.77 0.09 13.78
CA ASN A 169 -9.40 -1.04 14.46
C ASN A 169 -9.11 -2.37 13.74
N GLN A 170 -9.11 -2.35 12.41
CA GLN A 170 -8.78 -3.51 11.58
C GLN A 170 -7.31 -3.87 11.72
N ALA A 171 -6.42 -2.88 11.68
CA ALA A 171 -4.99 -3.04 11.85
C ALA A 171 -4.67 -3.63 13.24
N GLU A 172 -5.24 -3.09 14.31
CA GLU A 172 -5.04 -3.60 15.67
C GLU A 172 -5.44 -5.08 15.81
N LYS A 173 -6.61 -5.46 15.27
CA LYS A 173 -7.08 -6.85 15.25
C LYS A 173 -6.14 -7.74 14.44
N TRP A 174 -5.65 -7.25 13.30
CA TRP A 174 -4.73 -7.98 12.45
C TRP A 174 -3.39 -8.23 13.14
N PHE A 175 -2.78 -7.20 13.73
CA PHE A 175 -1.52 -7.31 14.49
C PHE A 175 -1.62 -8.33 15.62
N LYS A 176 -2.71 -8.27 16.41
CA LYS A 176 -2.97 -9.22 17.52
C LYS A 176 -3.11 -10.66 17.01
N LYS A 177 -3.89 -10.87 15.94
CA LYS A 177 -4.12 -12.20 15.37
C LYS A 177 -2.83 -12.84 14.84
N HIS A 178 -1.95 -12.03 14.25
CA HIS A 178 -0.71 -12.47 13.63
C HIS A 178 0.51 -12.40 14.57
N HIS A 179 0.31 -12.03 15.84
CA HIS A 179 1.37 -11.90 16.86
C HIS A 179 2.51 -10.99 16.40
N VAL A 180 2.19 -9.90 15.71
CA VAL A 180 3.19 -8.93 15.22
C VAL A 180 3.74 -8.15 16.40
N THR A 181 5.06 -8.19 16.58
CA THR A 181 5.77 -7.50 17.66
C THR A 181 6.56 -6.29 17.18
N VAL A 182 7.05 -6.33 15.94
CA VAL A 182 7.83 -5.25 15.32
C VAL A 182 7.45 -5.15 13.85
N MET A 183 7.38 -3.91 13.37
CA MET A 183 7.27 -3.61 11.95
C MET A 183 8.36 -2.61 11.56
N GLU A 184 8.72 -2.64 10.28
CA GLU A 184 9.53 -1.62 9.64
C GLU A 184 8.60 -0.74 8.80
N SER A 185 8.66 0.57 9.02
CA SER A 185 8.01 1.57 8.17
C SER A 185 8.99 2.01 7.11
N ASP A 186 8.63 1.87 5.83
CA ASP A 186 9.54 2.22 4.73
C ASP A 186 9.83 3.71 4.63
N ILE A 187 8.84 4.57 4.90
CA ILE A 187 8.98 6.01 5.08
C ILE A 187 8.56 6.40 6.51
N TRP A 188 8.41 7.70 6.80
CA TRP A 188 8.22 8.18 8.16
C TRP A 188 7.01 7.49 8.80
N ILE A 189 7.21 6.90 9.98
CA ILE A 189 6.18 6.19 10.77
C ILE A 189 4.82 6.90 10.86
N CYS A 190 4.78 8.23 10.92
CA CYS A 190 3.55 9.02 11.03
C CYS A 190 2.85 9.27 9.69
N ASP A 191 3.50 8.97 8.56
CA ASP A 191 2.92 9.11 7.25
C ASP A 191 1.86 8.02 7.01
N GLU A 192 0.61 8.43 6.77
CA GLU A 192 -0.52 7.51 6.52
C GLU A 192 -0.32 6.60 5.31
N ASP A 193 0.56 6.96 4.37
CA ASP A 193 0.93 6.20 3.18
C ASP A 193 2.27 5.46 3.30
N ALA A 194 2.86 5.41 4.50
CA ALA A 194 3.96 4.49 4.75
C ALA A 194 3.45 3.05 4.72
N ILE A 195 4.21 2.18 4.06
CA ILE A 195 3.93 0.75 3.97
C ILE A 195 4.73 0.06 5.07
N LEU A 196 4.01 -0.67 5.89
CA LEU A 196 4.53 -1.38 7.05
C LEU A 196 4.87 -2.81 6.65
N LYS A 197 6.13 -3.16 6.76
CA LYS A 197 6.62 -4.52 6.57
C LYS A 197 6.71 -5.22 7.91
N VAL A 198 6.09 -6.39 8.02
CA VAL A 198 6.21 -7.22 9.22
C VAL A 198 7.58 -7.87 9.26
N LEU A 199 8.30 -7.73 10.38
CA LEU A 199 9.55 -8.42 10.60
C LEU A 199 9.30 -9.71 11.39
N ALA A 200 9.83 -10.84 10.92
CA ALA A 200 9.79 -12.10 11.64
C ALA A 200 10.77 -12.07 12.82
N VAL A 201 10.38 -11.49 13.95
CA VAL A 201 11.23 -11.42 15.13
C VAL A 201 11.01 -12.65 16.01
N LYS A 202 12.08 -13.41 16.28
CA LYS A 202 12.07 -14.44 17.34
C LYS A 202 11.94 -13.72 18.68
N GLU A 203 11.00 -14.16 19.52
CA GLU A 203 10.52 -13.53 20.78
C GLU A 203 11.58 -13.02 21.78
N HIS A 204 12.87 -13.25 21.59
CA HIS A 204 13.90 -13.13 22.64
C HIS A 204 14.93 -12.02 22.43
N ASP A 205 14.86 -11.28 21.33
CA ASP A 205 15.88 -10.29 21.03
C ASP A 205 15.23 -8.98 20.59
N HIS A 206 15.17 -8.03 21.55
CA HIS A 206 15.52 -6.61 21.42
C HIS A 206 14.56 -5.69 22.20
N HIS A 207 15.16 -4.72 22.89
CA HIS A 207 14.48 -3.57 23.46
C HIS A 207 14.29 -2.54 22.35
N TRP A 208 13.06 -2.34 21.91
CA TRP A 208 12.71 -1.35 20.91
C TRP A 208 12.20 -0.10 21.62
N GLY A 209 13.06 0.90 21.73
CA GLY A 209 12.60 2.27 21.91
C GLY A 209 12.46 2.90 20.53
N ILE A 210 11.48 3.79 20.36
CA ILE A 210 11.58 4.84 19.36
C ILE A 210 12.92 5.53 19.67
N LEU A 211 13.93 5.33 18.81
CA LEU A 211 15.18 6.06 18.96
C LEU A 211 14.80 7.53 18.86
N ASP A 212 15.01 8.26 19.95
CA ASP A 212 14.74 9.70 20.09
C ASP A 212 15.55 10.55 19.09
N ASP A 213 16.47 9.92 18.34
CA ASP A 213 17.14 10.49 17.17
C ASP A 213 16.26 10.33 15.92
N THR A 214 15.32 11.27 15.79
CA THR A 214 14.41 11.44 14.64
C THR A 214 15.12 11.97 13.38
N GLU A 215 16.35 11.53 13.12
CA GLU A 215 17.13 12.05 12.00
C GLU A 215 16.74 11.41 10.66
N GLU A 216 16.44 10.10 10.67
CA GLU A 216 16.10 9.33 9.48
C GLU A 216 14.60 9.08 9.42
N MET A 217 13.98 9.49 8.31
CA MET A 217 12.56 9.39 8.01
C MET A 217 12.21 8.17 7.16
N ILE A 218 13.11 7.20 6.99
CA ILE A 218 12.87 5.97 6.21
C ILE A 218 13.37 4.76 6.99
N TYR A 219 12.77 3.59 6.75
CA TYR A 219 13.13 2.30 7.36
C TYR A 219 13.15 2.30 8.91
N ASN A 220 12.25 3.03 9.54
CA ASN A 220 12.17 3.09 10.99
C ASN A 220 11.44 1.87 11.55
N LEU A 221 11.94 1.32 12.66
CA LEU A 221 11.30 0.22 13.38
C LEU A 221 10.29 0.76 14.39
N ILE A 222 9.14 0.09 14.50
CA ILE A 222 8.07 0.51 15.41
C ILE A 222 7.27 -0.66 15.98
N ASN A 223 6.82 -0.49 17.21
CA ASN A 223 5.86 -1.37 17.85
C ASN A 223 4.44 -1.09 17.31
N PRO A 224 3.69 -2.10 16.83
CA PRO A 224 2.33 -1.91 16.31
C PRO A 224 1.37 -1.30 17.33
N GLN A 225 1.53 -1.57 18.63
CA GLN A 225 0.64 -1.02 19.67
C GLN A 225 0.79 0.50 19.82
N GLU A 226 2.01 1.02 19.66
CA GLU A 226 2.27 2.46 19.67
C GLU A 226 1.77 3.10 18.38
N LEU A 227 2.01 2.46 17.23
CA LEU A 227 1.63 2.99 15.94
C LEU A 227 0.11 3.16 15.77
N VAL A 228 -0.69 2.24 16.33
CA VAL A 228 -2.17 2.34 16.31
C VAL A 228 -2.67 3.62 16.99
N LEU A 229 -1.89 4.23 17.88
CA LEU A 229 -2.23 5.50 18.54
C LEU A 229 -1.86 6.73 17.69
N LEU A 230 -1.03 6.55 16.65
CA LEU A 230 -0.47 7.65 15.86
C LEU A 230 -1.14 7.81 14.48
N ARG A 231 -1.83 6.77 14.00
CA ARG A 231 -2.39 6.71 12.64
C ARG A 231 -3.80 6.14 12.63
N ASP A 232 -4.60 6.62 11.67
CA ASP A 232 -5.92 6.08 11.39
C ASP A 232 -5.92 5.06 10.23
N ILE A 233 -4.88 5.10 9.37
CA ILE A 233 -4.77 4.32 8.14
C ILE A 233 -3.43 3.59 8.09
N PHE A 234 -3.50 2.31 7.73
CA PHE A 234 -2.37 1.38 7.74
C PHE A 234 -2.28 0.66 6.41
N TRP A 235 -1.14 0.84 5.73
CA TRP A 235 -0.75 0.02 4.59
C TRP A 235 0.19 -1.06 5.09
N ILE A 236 -0.12 -2.32 4.84
CA ILE A 236 0.64 -3.45 5.38
C ILE A 236 1.04 -4.36 4.22
N ASP A 237 2.34 -4.60 4.09
CA ASP A 237 2.89 -5.71 3.32
C ASP A 237 2.79 -6.99 4.17
N PRO A 238 1.87 -7.92 3.87
CA PRO A 238 1.70 -9.13 4.67
C PRO A 238 2.70 -10.24 4.31
N ARG A 239 3.58 -10.03 3.33
CA ARG A 239 4.55 -11.05 2.89
C ARG A 239 5.62 -11.18 3.97
N ILE A 240 5.54 -12.27 4.73
CA ILE A 240 6.56 -12.62 5.74
C ILE A 240 7.77 -13.18 4.98
N ILE A 241 8.93 -12.55 5.16
CA ILE A 241 10.23 -13.03 4.64
C ILE A 241 10.99 -13.69 5.79
#